data_AF-A0A9X1ZQC7-F1
#
_entry.id   AF-A0A9X1ZQC7-F1
#
_cell.length_a   1.000
_cell.length_b   1.000
_cell.length_c   1.000
_cell.angle_alpha   90.00
_cell.angle_beta   90.00
_cell.angle_gamma   90.00
#
_symmetry.space_group_name_H-M   'P 1'
#
loop_
_entity.id
_entity.type
_entity.pdbx_description
1 polymer ?
#
loop_
_entity_poly.entity_id
_entity_poly.type
_entity_poly.pdbx_seq_one_letter_code
_entity_poly.pdbx_strand_id
1 'polypeptide(L)'
;MKNNKINIHFLGAAGTVTGSKYLVDTGDKKILIDCGLFQGLKELRLKNWEYPPVKVSEIDMVLLTHGHLDHTGYLPRLVKQGFNGPIYGTNPTLDIAKIILNDSGKIQEQEAERANKEGYSKHSPAEPLYDLKDVEKTIPHFKDVPQAQWIPLFDGIKARFQYNGHILGATFIELDVEGKRFVFSGDIGRTSDLLLYPPLKPKRADVLFIESTYGGRFHPDEMEALPLIEKLVNDTINRGGSLFIPSFSVERAQLMMLIFWRLLKENKIPKVQMIMDSPMGANVLELFHRTRDWHRLEDNECDEMCSHFTVVSSYRETMELRTDNKPKIVIAGSGMLTGGRMLNYLETQAQNPNNTLLFVGYQAEGTRGRKLLEGDKELKVYGKWVPFDMEVAEIEGLSAHADHAELMDWMDKIKNKPERIFIVHGEKESAEALQKGIKETYGWDAEIPQLYTIEEIE
;
A
#
# COMPACT_ATOMS: atom_id res chain seq x y z
N MET A 1 -31.33 -27.14 13.29
CA MET A 1 -30.61 -27.06 12.00
C MET A 1 -29.73 -25.85 12.11
N LYS A 2 -28.39 -25.99 12.11
CA LYS A 2 -27.50 -24.81 12.09
C LYS A 2 -27.83 -24.03 10.81
N ASN A 3 -27.99 -22.72 10.94
CA ASN A 3 -28.28 -21.85 9.79
C ASN A 3 -26.98 -21.80 8.96
N ASN A 4 -26.93 -22.45 7.81
CA ASN A 4 -25.72 -22.56 6.98
C ASN A 4 -25.38 -21.28 6.19
N LYS A 5 -26.16 -20.22 6.37
CA LYS A 5 -26.03 -18.98 5.61
C LYS A 5 -24.85 -18.16 6.13
N ILE A 6 -23.91 -17.87 5.25
CA ILE A 6 -22.78 -16.98 5.53
C ILE A 6 -23.04 -15.66 4.81
N ASN A 7 -23.09 -14.55 5.55
CA ASN A 7 -23.27 -13.22 4.98
C ASN A 7 -21.93 -12.53 4.81
N ILE A 8 -21.73 -11.91 3.64
CA ILE A 8 -20.55 -11.12 3.32
C ILE A 8 -20.97 -9.66 3.24
N HIS A 9 -20.46 -8.83 4.15
CA HIS A 9 -20.73 -7.39 4.13
C HIS A 9 -19.54 -6.65 3.55
N PHE A 10 -19.78 -5.88 2.48
CA PHE A 10 -18.75 -5.09 1.82
C PHE A 10 -18.61 -3.71 2.48
N LEU A 11 -17.75 -3.60 3.48
CA LEU A 11 -17.58 -2.37 4.28
C LEU A 11 -16.54 -1.41 3.69
N GLY A 12 -15.84 -1.79 2.62
CA GLY A 12 -14.91 -0.94 1.88
C GLY A 12 -14.26 -1.66 0.70
N ALA A 13 -13.46 -0.92 -0.08
CA ALA A 13 -12.85 -1.38 -1.33
C ALA A 13 -13.82 -2.12 -2.29
N ALA A 14 -15.07 -1.66 -2.34
CA ALA A 14 -16.10 -2.12 -3.29
C ALA A 14 -16.43 -0.95 -4.22
N GLY A 15 -15.99 -1.04 -5.48
CA GLY A 15 -16.00 0.07 -6.44
C GLY A 15 -14.96 1.18 -6.14
N THR A 16 -13.93 0.87 -5.34
CA THR A 16 -12.80 1.77 -5.04
C THR A 16 -11.56 0.98 -4.65
N VAL A 17 -10.37 1.59 -4.74
CA VAL A 17 -9.04 1.00 -4.47
C VAL A 17 -8.59 1.20 -3.02
N THR A 18 -9.46 1.64 -2.10
CA THR A 18 -9.00 1.93 -0.73
C THR A 18 -10.04 1.55 0.31
N GLY A 19 -9.57 1.41 1.55
CA GLY A 19 -10.42 1.14 2.69
C GLY A 19 -10.87 -0.32 2.77
N SER A 20 -10.04 -1.26 2.32
CA SER A 20 -10.30 -2.70 2.35
C SER A 20 -10.83 -3.16 3.69
N LYS A 21 -12.08 -3.64 3.69
CA LYS A 21 -12.84 -4.09 4.86
C LYS A 21 -13.98 -5.01 4.40
N TYR A 22 -13.88 -6.30 4.71
CA TYR A 22 -14.92 -7.29 4.35
C TYR A 22 -15.31 -8.07 5.60
N LEU A 23 -16.59 -8.05 5.97
CA LEU A 23 -17.06 -8.80 7.14
C LEU A 23 -17.67 -10.13 6.70
N VAL A 24 -17.12 -11.23 7.21
CA VAL A 24 -17.69 -12.57 7.09
C VAL A 24 -18.49 -12.85 8.35
N ASP A 25 -19.82 -12.88 8.22
CA ASP A 25 -20.75 -13.17 9.30
C ASP A 25 -21.31 -14.59 9.12
N THR A 26 -20.90 -15.51 9.99
CA THR A 26 -21.33 -16.91 9.98
C THR A 26 -22.61 -17.14 10.81
N GLY A 27 -23.27 -16.07 11.25
CA GLY A 27 -24.38 -16.08 12.21
C GLY A 27 -23.91 -16.17 13.67
N ASP A 28 -22.92 -17.02 13.94
CA ASP A 28 -22.32 -17.21 15.26
C ASP A 28 -21.05 -16.36 15.48
N LYS A 29 -20.31 -16.08 14.39
CA LYS A 29 -19.02 -15.36 14.41
C LYS A 29 -18.93 -14.32 13.31
N LYS A 30 -18.33 -13.17 13.66
CA LYS A 30 -18.09 -12.04 12.75
C LYS A 30 -16.60 -11.80 12.61
N ILE A 31 -16.05 -12.18 11.46
CA ILE A 31 -14.62 -12.11 11.15
C ILE A 31 -14.41 -11.00 10.12
N LEU A 32 -13.63 -9.99 10.48
CA LEU A 32 -13.29 -8.90 9.56
C LEU A 32 -11.99 -9.22 8.81
N ILE A 33 -12.00 -9.12 7.50
CA ILE A 33 -10.80 -9.19 6.65
C ILE A 33 -10.40 -7.76 6.29
N ASP A 34 -9.18 -7.40 6.69
CA ASP A 34 -8.62 -6.05 6.62
C ASP A 34 -9.46 -4.97 7.34
N CYS A 35 -8.81 -3.86 7.64
CA CYS A 35 -9.40 -2.71 8.31
C CYS A 35 -8.75 -1.40 7.84
N GLY A 36 -8.91 -1.10 6.55
CA GLY A 36 -8.27 0.02 5.89
C GLY A 36 -8.93 1.38 6.02
N LEU A 37 -8.14 2.46 5.88
CA LEU A 37 -8.66 3.80 5.61
C LEU A 37 -9.00 3.99 4.14
N PHE A 38 -10.11 4.67 3.87
CA PHE A 38 -10.39 5.24 2.56
C PHE A 38 -9.43 6.41 2.30
N GLN A 39 -8.75 6.40 1.15
CA GLN A 39 -7.84 7.46 0.71
C GLN A 39 -8.36 8.09 -0.59
N GLY A 40 -7.58 8.99 -1.22
CA GLY A 40 -8.00 9.61 -2.47
C GLY A 40 -9.01 10.73 -2.26
N LEU A 41 -10.09 10.78 -3.06
CA LEU A 41 -11.06 11.88 -3.10
C LEU A 41 -11.67 12.22 -1.72
N LYS A 42 -12.04 13.50 -1.54
CA LYS A 42 -12.60 13.98 -0.25
C LYS A 42 -13.82 13.17 0.19
N GLU A 43 -14.70 12.81 -0.73
CA GLU A 43 -15.89 12.01 -0.45
C GLU A 43 -15.53 10.65 0.16
N LEU A 44 -14.52 9.96 -0.37
CA LEU A 44 -14.01 8.71 0.18
C LEU A 44 -13.44 8.93 1.59
N ARG A 45 -12.60 9.97 1.78
CA ARG A 45 -12.01 10.25 3.10
C ARG A 45 -13.04 10.59 4.17
N LEU A 46 -14.18 11.19 3.79
CA LEU A 46 -15.28 11.48 4.73
C LEU A 46 -15.92 10.19 5.28
N LYS A 47 -15.93 9.09 4.51
CA LYS A 47 -16.44 7.79 4.98
C LYS A 47 -15.68 7.25 6.19
N ASN A 48 -14.40 7.62 6.36
CA ASN A 48 -13.64 7.21 7.55
C ASN A 48 -14.24 7.77 8.86
N TRP A 49 -14.97 8.88 8.80
CA TRP A 49 -15.62 9.49 9.97
C TRP A 49 -16.97 8.84 10.31
N GLU A 50 -17.55 8.09 9.37
CA GLU A 50 -18.78 7.35 9.58
C GLU A 50 -18.53 6.14 10.49
N TYR A 51 -19.54 5.77 11.27
CA TYR A 51 -19.53 4.47 11.95
C TYR A 51 -19.79 3.40 10.90
N PRO A 52 -19.07 2.27 10.93
CA PRO A 52 -19.37 1.16 10.04
C PRO A 52 -20.82 0.69 10.31
N PRO A 53 -21.58 0.26 9.29
CA PRO A 53 -22.97 -0.21 9.44
C PRO A 53 -23.06 -1.59 10.13
N VAL A 54 -22.16 -1.88 11.05
CA VAL A 54 -22.09 -3.09 11.87
C VAL A 54 -21.70 -2.69 13.29
N LYS A 55 -22.23 -3.42 14.27
CA LYS A 55 -21.90 -3.16 15.67
C LYS A 55 -20.48 -3.65 15.96
N VAL A 56 -19.55 -2.71 16.09
CA VAL A 56 -18.10 -2.98 16.24
C VAL A 56 -17.78 -3.94 17.39
N SER A 57 -18.51 -3.85 18.51
CA SER A 57 -18.32 -4.74 19.66
C SER A 57 -18.71 -6.21 19.40
N GLU A 58 -19.36 -6.50 18.27
CA GLU A 58 -19.75 -7.86 17.87
C GLU A 58 -18.75 -8.48 16.90
N ILE A 59 -17.75 -7.73 16.43
CA ILE A 59 -16.68 -8.28 15.59
C ILE A 59 -15.75 -9.09 16.49
N ASP A 60 -15.64 -10.39 16.22
CA ASP A 60 -14.86 -11.31 17.05
C ASP A 60 -13.35 -11.16 16.82
N MET A 61 -12.92 -10.90 15.59
CA MET A 61 -11.51 -10.77 15.23
C MET A 61 -11.31 -10.06 13.89
N VAL A 62 -10.07 -9.62 13.65
CA VAL A 62 -9.62 -9.10 12.35
C VAL A 62 -8.48 -9.97 11.82
N LEU A 63 -8.49 -10.27 10.52
CA LEU A 63 -7.38 -10.92 9.81
C LEU A 63 -6.81 -9.93 8.79
N LEU A 64 -5.49 -9.72 8.81
CA LEU A 64 -4.80 -8.75 7.95
C LEU A 64 -4.05 -9.47 6.83
N THR A 65 -4.28 -9.01 5.59
CA THR A 65 -3.56 -9.50 4.41
C THR A 65 -2.13 -8.95 4.39
N HIS A 66 -1.99 -7.63 4.61
CA HIS A 66 -0.71 -6.94 4.63
C HIS A 66 -0.80 -5.58 5.37
N GLY A 67 0.34 -4.91 5.52
CA GLY A 67 0.50 -3.76 6.42
C GLY A 67 0.11 -2.38 5.89
N HIS A 68 -0.34 -2.23 4.63
CA HIS A 68 -0.64 -0.90 4.08
C HIS A 68 -1.79 -0.18 4.80
N LEU A 69 -1.82 1.15 4.67
CA LEU A 69 -2.76 2.02 5.40
C LEU A 69 -4.23 1.82 4.96
N ASP A 70 -4.46 1.50 3.71
CA ASP A 70 -5.74 1.12 3.13
C ASP A 70 -6.15 -0.33 3.41
N HIS A 71 -5.35 -1.08 4.17
CA HIS A 71 -5.68 -2.40 4.71
C HIS A 71 -5.64 -2.45 6.25
N THR A 72 -4.97 -1.51 6.91
CA THR A 72 -4.79 -1.53 8.38
C THR A 72 -5.13 -0.21 9.09
N GLY A 73 -5.23 0.88 8.34
CA GLY A 73 -5.25 2.23 8.91
C GLY A 73 -6.47 2.59 9.75
N TYR A 74 -7.58 1.84 9.64
CA TYR A 74 -8.79 2.05 10.42
C TYR A 74 -8.77 1.30 11.77
N LEU A 75 -7.80 0.42 12.01
CA LEU A 75 -7.71 -0.37 13.25
C LEU A 75 -7.78 0.48 14.54
N PRO A 76 -7.08 1.62 14.67
CA PRO A 76 -7.20 2.43 15.88
C PRO A 76 -8.59 3.01 16.10
N ARG A 77 -9.26 3.37 15.00
CA ARG A 77 -10.65 3.84 15.05
C ARG A 77 -11.59 2.71 15.45
N LEU A 78 -11.37 1.49 14.93
CA LEU A 78 -12.15 0.30 15.29
C LEU A 78 -12.04 -0.01 16.80
N VAL A 79 -10.83 -0.02 17.35
CA VAL A 79 -10.60 -0.23 18.79
C VAL A 79 -11.26 0.86 19.63
N LYS A 80 -11.11 2.13 19.23
CA LYS A 80 -11.77 3.28 19.88
C LYS A 80 -13.30 3.18 19.88
N GLN A 81 -13.88 2.52 18.86
CA GLN A 81 -15.31 2.29 18.73
C GLN A 81 -15.82 1.06 19.50
N GLY A 82 -14.95 0.35 20.21
CA GLY A 82 -15.34 -0.75 21.13
C GLY A 82 -14.98 -2.15 20.65
N PHE A 83 -14.13 -2.30 19.62
CA PHE A 83 -13.57 -3.61 19.27
C PHE A 83 -12.56 -4.05 20.34
N ASN A 84 -12.62 -5.33 20.72
CA ASN A 84 -11.76 -5.90 21.76
C ASN A 84 -11.17 -7.28 21.38
N GLY A 85 -11.36 -7.72 20.13
CA GLY A 85 -10.87 -9.01 19.65
C GLY A 85 -9.38 -9.02 19.27
N PRO A 86 -8.82 -10.18 18.90
CA PRO A 86 -7.47 -10.27 18.34
C PRO A 86 -7.43 -9.76 16.89
N ILE A 87 -6.26 -9.26 16.49
CA ILE A 87 -5.92 -8.86 15.12
C ILE A 87 -4.77 -9.75 14.66
N TYR A 88 -5.06 -10.68 13.74
CA TYR A 88 -4.08 -11.63 13.23
C TYR A 88 -3.41 -11.16 11.95
N GLY A 89 -2.10 -11.37 11.85
CA GLY A 89 -1.32 -11.10 10.65
C GLY A 89 0.06 -11.72 10.76
N THR A 90 0.76 -11.88 9.65
CA THR A 90 2.14 -12.37 9.66
C THR A 90 3.04 -11.40 10.42
N ASN A 91 4.15 -11.87 10.98
CA ASN A 91 5.04 -11.02 11.77
C ASN A 91 5.50 -9.74 11.02
N PRO A 92 5.95 -9.80 9.74
CA PRO A 92 6.32 -8.58 9.03
C PRO A 92 5.12 -7.67 8.74
N THR A 93 3.94 -8.23 8.47
CA THR A 93 2.70 -7.45 8.29
C THR A 93 2.35 -6.64 9.53
N LEU A 94 2.44 -7.24 10.71
CA LEU A 94 2.15 -6.55 11.98
C LEU A 94 3.19 -5.48 12.31
N ASP A 95 4.46 -5.72 12.00
CA ASP A 95 5.53 -4.73 12.17
C ASP A 95 5.34 -3.53 11.23
N ILE A 96 5.00 -3.76 9.95
CA ILE A 96 4.68 -2.70 8.99
C ILE A 96 3.43 -1.93 9.43
N ALA A 97 2.36 -2.64 9.81
CA ALA A 97 1.14 -2.01 10.30
C ALA A 97 1.44 -1.11 11.50
N LYS A 98 2.26 -1.56 12.45
CA LYS A 98 2.69 -0.76 13.59
C LYS A 98 3.43 0.51 13.14
N ILE A 99 4.37 0.40 12.21
CA ILE A 99 5.12 1.55 11.68
C ILE A 99 4.16 2.56 11.02
N ILE A 100 3.28 2.08 10.13
CA ILE A 100 2.32 2.92 9.40
C ILE A 100 1.31 3.58 10.34
N LEU A 101 0.77 2.86 11.31
CA LEU A 101 -0.22 3.40 12.24
C LEU A 101 0.36 4.50 13.12
N ASN A 102 1.60 4.33 13.60
CA ASN A 102 2.28 5.37 14.39
C ASN A 102 2.52 6.64 13.57
N ASP A 103 2.98 6.51 12.32
CA ASP A 103 3.19 7.67 11.44
C ASP A 103 1.87 8.37 11.11
N SER A 104 0.84 7.59 10.75
CA SER A 104 -0.49 8.13 10.44
C SER A 104 -1.11 8.84 11.64
N GLY A 105 -1.08 8.24 12.83
CA GLY A 105 -1.60 8.86 14.06
C GLY A 105 -0.89 10.17 14.39
N LYS A 106 0.44 10.21 14.24
CA LYS A 106 1.23 11.44 14.42
C LYS A 106 0.89 12.53 13.41
N ILE A 107 0.75 12.18 12.12
CA ILE A 107 0.38 13.14 11.08
C ILE A 107 -1.01 13.72 11.37
N GLN A 108 -1.98 12.87 11.71
CA GLN A 108 -3.34 13.30 11.99
C GLN A 108 -3.44 14.22 13.21
N GLU A 109 -2.73 13.89 14.30
CA GLU A 109 -2.65 14.74 15.50
C GLU A 109 -2.08 16.12 15.16
N GLN A 110 -0.98 16.17 14.41
CA GLN A 110 -0.35 17.43 13.97
C GLN A 110 -1.27 18.25 13.06
N GLU A 111 -2.00 17.61 12.15
CA GLU A 111 -2.96 18.30 11.28
C GLU A 111 -4.12 18.90 12.08
N ALA A 112 -4.63 18.19 13.09
CA ALA A 112 -5.67 18.68 13.99
C ALA A 112 -5.18 19.85 14.85
N GLU A 113 -3.99 19.76 15.45
CA GLU A 113 -3.36 20.84 16.20
C GLU A 113 -3.16 22.10 15.35
N ARG A 114 -2.64 21.92 14.13
CA ARG A 114 -2.45 23.01 13.18
C ARG A 114 -3.78 23.66 12.80
N ALA A 115 -4.81 22.87 12.53
CA ALA A 115 -6.14 23.36 12.19
C ALA A 115 -6.77 24.17 13.34
N ASN A 116 -6.59 23.73 14.59
CA ASN A 116 -7.01 24.46 15.78
C ASN A 116 -6.25 25.79 15.95
N LYS A 117 -4.94 25.79 15.70
CA LYS A 117 -4.10 27.00 15.81
C LYS A 117 -4.39 28.03 14.73
N GLU A 118 -4.61 27.59 13.49
CA GLU A 118 -4.81 28.46 12.33
C GLU A 118 -6.30 28.80 12.07
N GLY A 119 -7.24 28.12 12.74
CA GLY A 119 -8.67 28.46 12.70
C GLY A 119 -9.39 28.15 11.39
N TYR A 120 -8.84 27.29 10.53
CA TYR A 120 -9.47 26.93 9.24
C TYR A 120 -10.39 25.70 9.31
N SER A 121 -10.49 25.04 10.46
CA SER A 121 -11.36 23.88 10.64
C SER A 121 -12.83 24.29 10.70
N LYS A 122 -13.71 23.46 10.13
CA LYS A 122 -15.17 23.57 10.34
C LYS A 122 -15.61 23.05 11.72
N HIS A 123 -14.76 22.26 12.38
CA HIS A 123 -14.98 21.69 13.70
C HIS A 123 -14.16 22.45 14.74
N SER A 124 -14.72 22.67 15.93
CA SER A 124 -14.06 23.37 17.05
C SER A 124 -14.31 22.61 18.36
N PRO A 125 -13.30 21.90 18.90
CA PRO A 125 -11.97 21.71 18.32
C PRO A 125 -11.98 20.82 17.07
N ALA A 126 -10.98 20.98 16.20
CA ALA A 126 -10.60 19.96 15.23
C ALA A 126 -10.01 18.76 15.99
N GLU A 127 -10.52 17.57 15.72
CA GLU A 127 -10.02 16.32 16.29
C GLU A 127 -9.36 15.48 15.17
N PRO A 128 -8.31 14.70 15.47
CA PRO A 128 -7.82 13.68 14.55
C PRO A 128 -8.81 12.49 14.49
N LEU A 129 -8.79 11.71 13.40
CA LEU A 129 -9.65 10.51 13.33
C LEU A 129 -9.25 9.51 14.44
N TYR A 130 -7.95 9.40 14.68
CA TYR A 130 -7.32 8.76 15.82
C TYR A 130 -5.95 9.39 16.10
N ASP A 131 -5.47 9.27 17.34
CA ASP A 131 -4.16 9.79 17.78
C ASP A 131 -3.17 8.67 18.12
N LEU A 132 -1.97 9.03 18.58
CA LEU A 132 -0.95 8.05 19.00
C LEU A 132 -1.40 7.18 20.17
N LYS A 133 -2.24 7.69 21.09
CA LYS A 133 -2.75 6.90 22.23
C LYS A 133 -3.74 5.84 21.75
N ASP A 134 -4.51 6.13 20.72
CA ASP A 134 -5.40 5.16 20.08
C ASP A 134 -4.58 4.05 19.38
N VAL A 135 -3.46 4.39 18.76
CA VAL A 135 -2.51 3.40 18.19
C VAL A 135 -1.88 2.53 19.28
N GLU A 136 -1.42 3.13 20.38
CA GLU A 136 -0.88 2.41 21.55
C GLU A 136 -1.87 1.40 22.13
N LYS A 137 -3.18 1.70 22.11
CA LYS A 137 -4.23 0.77 22.53
C LYS A 137 -4.50 -0.33 21.52
N THR A 138 -4.17 -0.13 20.25
CA THR A 138 -4.42 -1.10 19.18
C THR A 138 -3.35 -2.19 19.13
N ILE A 139 -2.08 -1.83 19.28
CA ILE A 139 -0.94 -2.76 19.15
C ILE A 139 -1.08 -4.01 20.06
N PRO A 140 -1.55 -3.93 21.32
CA PRO A 140 -1.76 -5.12 22.17
C PRO A 140 -2.71 -6.19 21.60
N HIS A 141 -3.60 -5.82 20.68
CA HIS A 141 -4.50 -6.74 20.00
C HIS A 141 -3.81 -7.56 18.92
N PHE A 142 -2.61 -7.17 18.48
CA PHE A 142 -1.87 -7.86 17.42
C PHE A 142 -1.44 -9.26 17.90
N LYS A 143 -1.65 -10.25 17.03
CA LYS A 143 -1.31 -11.66 17.23
C LYS A 143 -0.63 -12.18 15.97
N ASP A 144 0.66 -12.50 16.08
CA ASP A 144 1.40 -13.05 14.96
C ASP A 144 0.93 -14.45 14.60
N VAL A 145 1.05 -14.78 13.32
CA VAL A 145 0.73 -16.09 12.78
C VAL A 145 1.83 -16.60 11.86
N PRO A 146 2.11 -17.91 11.86
CA PRO A 146 3.00 -18.51 10.90
C PRO A 146 2.39 -18.53 9.50
N GLN A 147 3.22 -18.30 8.49
CA GLN A 147 2.83 -18.45 7.09
C GLN A 147 2.54 -19.93 6.74
N ALA A 148 1.62 -20.15 5.81
CA ALA A 148 1.29 -21.42 5.16
C ALA A 148 0.78 -22.53 6.10
N GLN A 149 0.42 -22.21 7.34
CA GLN A 149 -0.17 -23.13 8.31
C GLN A 149 -1.66 -22.84 8.52
N TRP A 150 -2.45 -23.90 8.71
CA TRP A 150 -3.85 -23.78 9.10
C TRP A 150 -3.94 -23.50 10.60
N ILE A 151 -4.64 -22.43 10.94
CA ILE A 151 -4.77 -21.93 12.30
C ILE A 151 -6.25 -22.06 12.69
N PRO A 152 -6.59 -22.89 13.69
CA PRO A 152 -7.95 -22.96 14.18
C PRO A 152 -8.32 -21.63 14.86
N LEU A 153 -9.40 -21.01 14.39
CA LEU A 153 -9.93 -19.76 14.94
C LEU A 153 -11.08 -20.03 15.90
N PHE A 154 -12.03 -20.87 15.45
CA PHE A 154 -13.18 -21.35 16.21
C PHE A 154 -13.52 -22.79 15.80
N ASP A 155 -14.50 -23.41 16.46
CA ASP A 155 -15.02 -24.69 16.00
C ASP A 155 -15.55 -24.56 14.56
N GLY A 156 -15.13 -25.46 13.67
CA GLY A 156 -15.47 -25.40 12.25
C GLY A 156 -14.85 -24.24 11.44
N ILE A 157 -14.04 -23.35 12.05
CA ILE A 157 -13.46 -22.18 11.38
C ILE A 157 -11.94 -22.14 11.54
N LYS A 158 -11.22 -22.04 10.43
CA LYS A 158 -9.75 -21.93 10.41
C LYS A 158 -9.28 -21.01 9.30
N ALA A 159 -8.11 -20.38 9.48
CA ALA A 159 -7.49 -19.53 8.47
C ALA A 159 -6.07 -19.98 8.15
N ARG A 160 -5.60 -19.64 6.95
CA ARG A 160 -4.21 -19.83 6.51
C ARG A 160 -3.75 -18.63 5.69
N PHE A 161 -2.56 -18.14 6.00
CA PHE A 161 -1.95 -16.96 5.40
C PHE A 161 -0.87 -17.41 4.42
N GLN A 162 -1.03 -17.12 3.15
CA GLN A 162 -0.15 -17.58 2.07
C GLN A 162 0.56 -16.40 1.43
N TYR A 163 1.87 -16.48 1.26
CA TYR A 163 2.67 -15.39 0.69
C TYR A 163 2.12 -14.88 -0.65
N ASN A 164 2.06 -13.56 -0.79
CA ASN A 164 1.43 -12.89 -1.94
C ASN A 164 2.31 -11.84 -2.64
N GLY A 165 3.58 -11.71 -2.28
CA GLY A 165 4.58 -10.95 -3.06
C GLY A 165 4.37 -9.45 -3.23
N HIS A 166 3.37 -8.84 -2.61
CA HIS A 166 3.05 -7.42 -2.80
C HIS A 166 3.94 -6.47 -1.99
N ILE A 167 3.99 -6.69 -0.67
CA ILE A 167 4.98 -6.08 0.22
C ILE A 167 5.53 -7.14 1.17
N LEU A 168 6.58 -6.80 1.91
CA LEU A 168 7.16 -7.67 2.91
C LEU A 168 6.09 -8.13 3.92
N GLY A 169 5.93 -9.44 4.11
CA GLY A 169 4.87 -10.01 4.95
C GLY A 169 3.52 -10.22 4.29
N ALA A 170 3.28 -9.69 3.09
CA ALA A 170 1.97 -9.71 2.45
C ALA A 170 1.51 -11.15 2.16
N THR A 171 0.23 -11.40 2.42
CA THR A 171 -0.41 -12.68 2.22
C THR A 171 -1.81 -12.56 1.67
N PHE A 172 -2.22 -13.56 0.87
CA PHE A 172 -3.63 -13.85 0.67
C PHE A 172 -4.10 -14.79 1.78
N ILE A 173 -5.36 -14.64 2.17
CA ILE A 173 -5.95 -15.39 3.28
C ILE A 173 -6.91 -16.43 2.73
N GLU A 174 -6.68 -17.69 3.07
CA GLU A 174 -7.67 -18.76 2.93
C GLU A 174 -8.42 -18.91 4.26
N LEU A 175 -9.70 -18.57 4.28
CA LEU A 175 -10.62 -18.79 5.40
C LEU A 175 -11.53 -19.98 5.08
N ASP A 176 -11.50 -21.01 5.91
CA ASP A 176 -12.29 -22.22 5.76
C ASP A 176 -13.36 -22.21 6.86
N VAL A 177 -14.64 -22.14 6.45
CA VAL A 177 -15.81 -22.10 7.33
C VAL A 177 -16.66 -23.32 7.02
N GLU A 178 -16.71 -24.28 7.94
CA GLU A 178 -17.49 -25.52 7.82
C GLU A 178 -17.23 -26.26 6.49
N GLY A 179 -15.99 -26.21 5.99
CA GLY A 179 -15.54 -26.87 4.75
C GLY A 179 -15.69 -26.05 3.46
N LYS A 180 -16.30 -24.86 3.53
CA LYS A 180 -16.34 -23.88 2.42
C LYS A 180 -15.14 -22.94 2.51
N ARG A 181 -14.44 -22.73 1.40
CA ARG A 181 -13.21 -21.94 1.31
C ARG A 181 -13.43 -20.57 0.69
N PHE A 182 -13.25 -19.55 1.51
CA PHE A 182 -13.16 -18.15 1.11
C PHE A 182 -11.68 -17.80 0.89
N VAL A 183 -11.35 -17.20 -0.24
CA VAL A 183 -10.00 -16.72 -0.54
C VAL A 183 -10.04 -15.21 -0.72
N PHE A 184 -9.31 -14.50 0.15
CA PHE A 184 -9.13 -13.07 0.06
C PHE A 184 -7.71 -12.82 -0.46
N SER A 185 -7.62 -12.33 -1.70
CA SER A 185 -6.35 -12.01 -2.32
C SER A 185 -5.53 -11.02 -1.50
N GLY A 186 -6.16 -9.98 -0.95
CA GLY A 186 -5.40 -8.77 -0.60
C GLY A 186 -4.78 -8.19 -1.87
N ASP A 187 -3.70 -7.44 -1.73
CA ASP A 187 -2.96 -6.95 -2.90
C ASP A 187 -1.99 -8.02 -3.38
N ILE A 188 -2.01 -8.31 -4.68
CA ILE A 188 -1.22 -9.37 -5.32
C ILE A 188 0.03 -8.75 -5.91
N GLY A 189 1.19 -9.32 -5.58
CA GLY A 189 2.49 -8.89 -6.09
C GLY A 189 2.76 -9.27 -7.53
N ARG A 190 3.80 -8.65 -8.11
CA ARG A 190 4.34 -9.02 -9.43
C ARG A 190 4.94 -10.42 -9.42
N THR A 191 4.88 -11.10 -10.56
CA THR A 191 5.55 -12.40 -10.77
C THR A 191 7.05 -12.21 -10.95
N SER A 192 7.45 -11.11 -11.60
CA SER A 192 8.84 -10.69 -11.69
C SER A 192 9.02 -9.42 -10.87
N ASP A 193 9.73 -9.55 -9.76
CA ASP A 193 10.05 -8.47 -8.83
C ASP A 193 11.54 -8.57 -8.40
N LEU A 194 12.23 -7.44 -8.37
CA LEU A 194 13.64 -7.35 -7.97
C LEU A 194 13.87 -7.57 -6.47
N LEU A 195 12.88 -7.26 -5.62
CA LEU A 195 12.93 -7.39 -4.16
C LEU A 195 12.25 -8.66 -3.65
N LEU A 196 11.08 -9.00 -4.18
CA LEU A 196 10.18 -9.99 -3.59
C LEU A 196 10.06 -11.25 -4.45
N TYR A 197 9.87 -12.39 -3.80
CA TYR A 197 9.56 -13.64 -4.50
C TYR A 197 8.19 -13.54 -5.20
N PRO A 198 7.94 -14.32 -6.27
CA PRO A 198 6.63 -14.37 -6.91
C PRO A 198 5.53 -14.82 -5.94
N PRO A 199 4.28 -14.33 -6.09
CA PRO A 199 3.16 -14.73 -5.24
C PRO A 199 2.90 -16.24 -5.33
N LEU A 200 2.50 -16.83 -4.20
CA LEU A 200 1.88 -18.16 -4.23
C LEU A 200 0.48 -18.04 -4.83
N LYS A 201 -0.05 -19.17 -5.31
CA LYS A 201 -1.38 -19.21 -5.96
C LYS A 201 -2.37 -20.09 -5.20
N PRO A 202 -3.65 -19.68 -5.08
CA PRO A 202 -4.68 -20.51 -4.47
C PRO A 202 -4.94 -21.76 -5.33
N LYS A 203 -5.14 -22.90 -4.66
CA LYS A 203 -5.44 -24.20 -5.32
C LYS A 203 -6.94 -24.55 -5.32
N ARG A 204 -7.71 -23.89 -4.44
CA ARG A 204 -9.15 -24.04 -4.25
C ARG A 204 -9.71 -22.72 -3.72
N ALA A 205 -10.84 -22.28 -4.27
CA ALA A 205 -11.62 -21.17 -3.76
C ALA A 205 -13.09 -21.47 -4.08
N ASP A 206 -13.92 -21.64 -3.06
CA ASP A 206 -15.37 -21.77 -3.27
C ASP A 206 -15.99 -20.37 -3.41
N VAL A 207 -15.48 -19.39 -2.63
CA VAL A 207 -15.72 -17.96 -2.81
C VAL A 207 -14.39 -17.24 -2.96
N LEU A 208 -14.23 -16.42 -3.99
CA LEU A 208 -13.00 -15.68 -4.27
C LEU A 208 -13.23 -14.18 -4.18
N PHE A 209 -12.34 -13.46 -3.49
CA PHE A 209 -12.24 -12.00 -3.49
C PHE A 209 -10.90 -11.64 -4.13
N ILE A 210 -10.95 -11.04 -5.33
CA ILE A 210 -9.76 -10.69 -6.11
C ILE A 210 -9.62 -9.18 -6.23
N GLU A 211 -8.43 -8.66 -5.93
CA GLU A 211 -8.10 -7.25 -6.20
C GLU A 211 -8.14 -6.94 -7.70
N SER A 212 -8.30 -5.67 -8.07
CA SER A 212 -8.43 -5.27 -9.46
C SER A 212 -7.76 -3.95 -9.76
N THR A 213 -6.70 -3.61 -9.02
CA THR A 213 -5.99 -2.33 -9.14
C THR A 213 -5.55 -2.07 -10.58
N TYR A 214 -5.03 -3.11 -11.24
CA TYR A 214 -4.56 -3.05 -12.64
C TYR A 214 -5.37 -3.94 -13.60
N GLY A 215 -6.64 -4.22 -13.28
CA GLY A 215 -7.54 -4.87 -14.22
C GLY A 215 -7.59 -4.11 -15.56
N GLY A 216 -7.34 -4.82 -16.67
CA GLY A 216 -7.31 -4.24 -18.03
C GLY A 216 -6.02 -3.51 -18.40
N ARG A 217 -5.03 -3.46 -17.50
CA ARG A 217 -3.71 -2.84 -17.75
C ARG A 217 -2.63 -3.90 -17.78
N PHE A 218 -1.57 -3.63 -18.55
CA PHE A 218 -0.43 -4.53 -18.71
C PHE A 218 0.83 -3.73 -18.42
N HIS A 219 1.68 -4.24 -17.55
CA HIS A 219 2.94 -3.58 -17.24
C HIS A 219 4.00 -3.96 -18.26
N PRO A 220 4.89 -3.02 -18.64
CA PRO A 220 6.16 -3.40 -19.24
C PRO A 220 6.95 -4.27 -18.26
N ASP A 221 7.90 -5.05 -18.77
CA ASP A 221 8.80 -5.84 -17.92
C ASP A 221 9.58 -4.88 -17.01
N GLU A 222 9.70 -5.20 -15.72
CA GLU A 222 10.46 -4.40 -14.75
C GLU A 222 11.92 -4.22 -15.21
N MET A 223 12.46 -5.21 -15.93
CA MET A 223 13.81 -5.14 -16.51
C MET A 223 13.93 -4.08 -17.61
N GLU A 224 12.83 -3.69 -18.26
CA GLU A 224 12.80 -2.58 -19.23
C GLU A 224 12.87 -1.20 -18.54
N ALA A 225 12.52 -1.12 -17.26
CA ALA A 225 12.65 0.13 -16.48
C ALA A 225 14.11 0.47 -16.18
N LEU A 226 15.00 -0.54 -16.03
CA LEU A 226 16.39 -0.32 -15.62
C LEU A 226 17.19 0.57 -16.61
N PRO A 227 17.17 0.34 -17.93
CA PRO A 227 17.85 1.23 -18.88
C PRO A 227 17.27 2.65 -18.91
N LEU A 228 15.96 2.80 -18.68
CA LEU A 228 15.30 4.10 -18.62
C LEU A 228 15.76 4.90 -17.39
N ILE A 229 15.83 4.25 -16.24
CA ILE A 229 16.34 4.84 -14.99
C ILE A 229 17.82 5.23 -15.15
N GLU A 230 18.64 4.33 -15.71
CA GLU A 230 20.06 4.58 -15.99
C GLU A 230 20.24 5.84 -16.85
N LYS A 231 19.52 5.90 -17.98
CA LYS A 231 19.58 7.06 -18.88
C LYS A 231 19.15 8.34 -18.17
N LEU A 232 18.04 8.31 -17.44
CA LEU A 232 17.51 9.49 -16.76
C LEU A 232 18.45 10.01 -15.68
N VAL A 233 19.07 9.13 -14.90
CA VAL A 233 20.09 9.50 -13.91
C VAL A 233 21.27 10.16 -14.60
N ASN A 234 21.84 9.52 -15.63
CA ASN A 234 22.98 10.07 -16.35
C ASN A 234 22.67 11.44 -16.97
N ASP A 235 21.54 11.58 -17.65
CA ASP A 235 21.13 12.84 -18.28
C ASP A 235 20.93 13.95 -17.23
N THR A 236 20.33 13.63 -16.09
CA THR A 236 20.08 14.58 -14.99
C THR A 236 21.38 15.04 -14.31
N ILE A 237 22.26 14.10 -14.00
CA ILE A 237 23.52 14.42 -13.30
C ILE A 237 24.51 15.12 -14.24
N ASN A 238 24.58 14.74 -15.52
CA ASN A 238 25.50 15.35 -16.50
C ASN A 238 25.20 16.82 -16.78
N ARG A 239 23.93 17.23 -16.71
CA ARG A 239 23.55 18.65 -16.81
C ARG A 239 23.62 19.42 -15.48
N GLY A 240 24.20 18.81 -14.44
CA GLY A 240 24.39 19.42 -13.12
C GLY A 240 23.13 19.51 -12.27
N GLY A 241 22.10 18.70 -12.57
CA GLY A 241 20.86 18.62 -11.81
C GLY A 241 20.87 17.58 -10.70
N SER A 242 19.81 17.58 -9.90
CA SER A 242 19.48 16.53 -8.94
C SER A 242 18.23 15.77 -9.38
N LEU A 243 18.21 14.47 -9.09
CA LEU A 243 17.06 13.59 -9.33
C LEU A 243 16.26 13.43 -8.04
N PHE A 244 14.97 13.76 -8.07
CA PHE A 244 14.05 13.63 -6.95
C PHE A 244 13.01 12.57 -7.26
N ILE A 245 12.82 11.61 -6.35
CA ILE A 245 11.88 10.50 -6.48
C ILE A 245 10.90 10.55 -5.31
N PRO A 246 9.67 11.06 -5.51
CA PRO A 246 8.59 10.90 -4.56
C PRO A 246 8.29 9.41 -4.43
N SER A 247 8.39 8.84 -3.23
CA SER A 247 8.18 7.40 -3.05
C SER A 247 7.34 7.06 -1.82
N PHE A 248 6.61 5.95 -1.90
CA PHE A 248 6.01 5.31 -0.73
C PHE A 248 7.13 4.70 0.12
N SER A 249 7.03 4.88 1.44
CA SER A 249 8.13 4.52 2.35
C SER A 249 8.24 3.03 2.64
N VAL A 250 7.22 2.26 2.28
CA VAL A 250 7.20 0.79 2.36
C VAL A 250 7.40 0.24 0.94
N GLU A 251 8.38 -0.65 0.80
CA GLU A 251 8.76 -1.37 -0.44
C GLU A 251 9.31 -0.47 -1.57
N ARG A 252 8.55 0.50 -2.10
CA ARG A 252 9.00 1.31 -3.26
C ARG A 252 10.27 2.10 -3.02
N ALA A 253 10.44 2.69 -1.83
CA ALA A 253 11.68 3.40 -1.49
C ALA A 253 12.88 2.44 -1.49
N GLN A 254 12.70 1.23 -0.95
CA GLN A 254 13.73 0.19 -0.90
C GLN A 254 14.05 -0.35 -2.30
N LEU A 255 13.06 -0.48 -3.19
CA LEU A 255 13.28 -0.89 -4.58
C LEU A 255 14.16 0.12 -5.30
N MET A 256 13.84 1.40 -5.16
CA MET A 256 14.65 2.46 -5.77
C MET A 256 16.06 2.50 -5.20
N MET A 257 16.23 2.27 -3.90
CA MET A 257 17.56 2.13 -3.30
C MET A 257 18.35 0.98 -3.93
N LEU A 258 17.71 -0.19 -4.10
CA LEU A 258 18.32 -1.37 -4.71
C LEU A 258 18.75 -1.09 -6.16
N ILE A 259 17.87 -0.49 -6.96
CA ILE A 259 18.14 -0.18 -8.36
C ILE A 259 19.34 0.78 -8.48
N PHE A 260 19.32 1.91 -7.76
CA PHE A 260 20.41 2.88 -7.85
C PHE A 260 21.73 2.32 -7.34
N TRP A 261 21.69 1.53 -6.25
CA TRP A 261 22.89 0.87 -5.74
C TRP A 261 23.47 -0.13 -6.74
N ARG A 262 22.65 -0.97 -7.39
CA ARG A 262 23.11 -1.91 -8.42
C ARG A 262 23.69 -1.18 -9.63
N LEU A 263 23.01 -0.13 -10.13
CA LEU A 263 23.53 0.70 -11.22
C LEU A 263 24.87 1.35 -10.86
N LEU A 264 25.02 1.83 -9.62
CA LEU A 264 26.29 2.41 -9.15
C LEU A 264 27.40 1.34 -9.06
N LYS A 265 27.10 0.17 -8.51
CA LYS A 265 28.03 -0.96 -8.37
C LYS A 265 28.51 -1.47 -9.73
N GLU A 266 27.64 -1.45 -10.74
CA GLU A 266 27.96 -1.80 -12.13
C GLU A 266 28.65 -0.66 -12.93
N ASN A 267 28.88 0.50 -12.30
CA ASN A 267 29.42 1.71 -12.94
C ASN A 267 28.58 2.24 -14.11
N LYS A 268 27.26 1.99 -14.09
CA LYS A 268 26.30 2.49 -15.09
C LYS A 268 25.83 3.91 -14.83
N ILE A 269 25.96 4.39 -13.59
CA ILE A 269 25.69 5.78 -13.19
C ILE A 269 26.92 6.38 -12.51
N PRO A 270 27.12 7.71 -12.56
CA PRO A 270 28.25 8.37 -11.90
C PRO A 270 28.18 8.25 -10.38
N LYS A 271 29.33 8.36 -9.71
CA LYS A 271 29.38 8.51 -8.25
C LYS A 271 28.70 9.82 -7.87
N VAL A 272 27.58 9.71 -7.18
CA VAL A 272 26.72 10.81 -6.78
C VAL A 272 26.19 10.57 -5.37
N GLN A 273 25.90 11.64 -4.63
CA GLN A 273 25.27 11.49 -3.31
C GLN A 273 23.87 10.89 -3.48
N MET A 274 23.58 9.82 -2.75
CA MET A 274 22.26 9.18 -2.72
C MET A 274 21.67 9.32 -1.32
N ILE A 275 20.43 9.79 -1.24
CA ILE A 275 19.74 10.11 0.02
C ILE A 275 18.38 9.41 0.04
N MET A 276 18.07 8.75 1.15
CA MET A 276 16.73 8.29 1.46
C MET A 276 16.24 9.11 2.67
N ASP A 277 15.30 10.03 2.44
CA ASP A 277 14.73 10.90 3.46
C ASP A 277 13.30 10.45 3.79
N SER A 278 13.22 9.45 4.66
CA SER A 278 11.99 8.98 5.26
C SER A 278 12.28 8.30 6.59
N PRO A 279 11.80 8.86 7.74
CA PRO A 279 11.85 8.16 9.02
C PRO A 279 11.14 6.80 8.96
N MET A 280 10.01 6.74 8.25
CA MET A 280 9.29 5.49 8.01
C MET A 280 10.12 4.52 7.17
N GLY A 281 10.75 5.00 6.09
CA GLY A 281 11.61 4.19 5.23
C GLY A 281 12.80 3.60 5.97
N ALA A 282 13.38 4.33 6.93
CA ALA A 282 14.45 3.84 7.79
C ALA A 282 13.99 2.67 8.68
N ASN A 283 12.81 2.79 9.30
CA ASN A 283 12.23 1.71 10.10
C ASN A 283 11.91 0.47 9.25
N VAL A 284 11.47 0.67 7.99
CA VAL A 284 11.19 -0.43 7.07
C VAL A 284 12.49 -1.12 6.64
N LEU A 285 13.59 -0.40 6.41
CA LEU A 285 14.90 -1.02 6.12
C LEU A 285 15.35 -1.96 7.25
N GLU A 286 15.16 -1.57 8.51
CA GLU A 286 15.46 -2.45 9.65
C GLU A 286 14.65 -3.76 9.59
N LEU A 287 13.40 -3.69 9.11
CA LEU A 287 12.57 -4.88 8.94
C LEU A 287 13.11 -5.81 7.85
N PHE A 288 13.54 -5.28 6.71
CA PHE A 288 14.21 -6.07 5.66
C PHE A 288 15.41 -6.85 6.25
N HIS A 289 16.25 -6.24 7.08
CA HIS A 289 17.36 -6.97 7.71
C HIS A 289 16.92 -8.15 8.60
N ARG A 290 15.76 -8.04 9.26
CA ARG A 290 15.23 -9.04 10.21
C ARG A 290 14.39 -10.15 9.56
N THR A 291 13.82 -9.94 8.38
CA THR A 291 12.87 -10.87 7.74
C THR A 291 13.36 -11.34 6.37
N ARG A 292 14.58 -11.88 6.33
CA ARG A 292 15.29 -12.27 5.09
C ARG A 292 14.58 -13.38 4.31
N ASP A 293 13.77 -14.19 4.98
CA ASP A 293 12.95 -15.25 4.40
C ASP A 293 11.78 -14.74 3.54
N TRP A 294 11.50 -13.43 3.56
CA TRP A 294 10.40 -12.80 2.83
C TRP A 294 10.82 -12.05 1.57
N HIS A 295 12.11 -12.00 1.24
CA HIS A 295 12.62 -11.23 0.10
C HIS A 295 13.85 -11.88 -0.56
N ARG A 296 14.20 -11.44 -1.76
CA ARG A 296 15.26 -12.00 -2.61
C ARG A 296 16.65 -11.41 -2.39
N LEU A 297 16.78 -10.37 -1.57
CA LEU A 297 18.08 -9.75 -1.29
C LEU A 297 19.03 -10.77 -0.67
N GLU A 298 20.23 -10.87 -1.21
CA GLU A 298 21.30 -11.70 -0.62
C GLU A 298 21.81 -11.07 0.70
N ASP A 299 22.47 -11.89 1.52
CA ASP A 299 22.83 -11.55 2.91
C ASP A 299 23.57 -10.22 3.09
N ASN A 300 24.37 -9.79 2.10
CA ASN A 300 25.13 -8.54 2.13
C ASN A 300 24.53 -7.41 1.27
N GLU A 301 23.54 -7.69 0.41
CA GLU A 301 23.01 -6.66 -0.50
C GLU A 301 22.34 -5.53 0.27
N CYS A 302 21.58 -5.86 1.33
CA CYS A 302 20.90 -4.86 2.14
C CYS A 302 21.91 -3.96 2.88
N ASP A 303 22.96 -4.55 3.48
CA ASP A 303 24.02 -3.81 4.18
C ASP A 303 24.83 -2.93 3.22
N GLU A 304 25.23 -3.47 2.07
CA GLU A 304 25.96 -2.73 1.04
C GLU A 304 25.11 -1.58 0.49
N MET A 305 23.86 -1.84 0.10
CA MET A 305 22.91 -0.82 -0.36
C MET A 305 22.78 0.31 0.66
N CYS A 306 22.50 -0.01 1.93
CA CYS A 306 22.36 0.97 2.99
C CYS A 306 23.64 1.80 3.20
N SER A 307 24.83 1.22 3.06
CA SER A 307 26.10 1.94 3.22
C SER A 307 26.36 3.02 2.15
N HIS A 308 25.68 2.93 0.99
CA HIS A 308 25.79 3.88 -0.11
C HIS A 308 24.74 5.01 -0.05
N PHE A 309 23.79 4.93 0.89
CA PHE A 309 22.76 5.94 1.07
C PHE A 309 22.96 6.71 2.37
N THR A 310 22.74 8.02 2.34
CA THR A 310 22.48 8.80 3.56
C THR A 310 21.02 8.59 3.94
N VAL A 311 20.77 7.81 4.99
CA VAL A 311 19.43 7.55 5.52
C VAL A 311 19.06 8.63 6.53
N VAL A 312 18.13 9.51 6.15
CA VAL A 312 17.73 10.69 6.91
C VAL A 312 16.43 10.42 7.64
N SER A 313 16.46 10.56 8.96
CA SER A 313 15.27 10.48 9.84
C SER A 313 14.98 11.80 10.57
N SER A 314 15.98 12.69 10.66
CA SER A 314 15.87 13.96 11.39
C SER A 314 15.25 15.06 10.53
N TYR A 315 14.29 15.81 11.09
CA TYR A 315 13.74 16.97 10.39
C TYR A 315 14.77 18.05 10.13
N ARG A 316 15.72 18.25 11.05
CA ARG A 316 16.76 19.26 10.89
C ARG A 316 17.65 18.96 9.67
N GLU A 317 18.00 17.70 9.47
CA GLU A 317 18.87 17.27 8.39
C GLU A 317 18.20 17.44 7.00
N THR A 318 16.90 17.13 6.89
CA THR A 318 16.11 17.48 5.68
C THR A 318 16.21 18.97 5.35
N MET A 319 16.12 19.84 6.36
CA MET A 319 16.16 21.29 6.17
C MET A 319 17.52 21.80 5.70
N GLU A 320 18.60 21.13 6.07
CA GLU A 320 19.95 21.41 5.57
C GLU A 320 20.08 20.92 4.12
N LEU A 321 19.72 19.67 3.86
CA LEU A 321 19.87 19.02 2.54
C LEU A 321 19.04 19.64 1.42
N ARG A 322 17.86 20.21 1.73
CA ARG A 322 16.97 20.79 0.71
C ARG A 322 17.56 22.02 0.00
N THR A 323 18.53 22.68 0.62
CA THR A 323 19.17 23.90 0.07
C THR A 323 20.53 23.65 -0.57
N ASP A 324 21.09 22.45 -0.39
CA ASP A 324 22.29 22.05 -1.11
C ASP A 324 21.96 21.91 -2.60
N ASN A 325 22.76 22.50 -3.48
CA ASN A 325 22.58 22.44 -4.94
C ASN A 325 23.57 21.50 -5.62
N LYS A 326 24.42 20.79 -4.86
CA LYS A 326 25.24 19.71 -5.42
C LYS A 326 24.34 18.63 -6.02
N PRO A 327 24.67 18.10 -7.22
CA PRO A 327 23.97 16.98 -7.82
C PRO A 327 23.82 15.81 -6.85
N LYS A 328 22.59 15.35 -6.68
CA LYS A 328 22.22 14.24 -5.78
C LYS A 328 21.00 13.49 -6.29
N ILE A 329 20.82 12.28 -5.77
CA ILE A 329 19.60 11.48 -5.92
C ILE A 329 18.89 11.49 -4.56
N VAL A 330 17.61 11.88 -4.54
CA VAL A 330 16.80 11.97 -3.31
C VAL A 330 15.54 11.14 -3.46
N ILE A 331 15.40 10.11 -2.64
CA ILE A 331 14.16 9.35 -2.46
C ILE A 331 13.48 9.88 -1.19
N ALA A 332 12.27 10.41 -1.30
CA ALA A 332 11.56 10.95 -0.14
C ALA A 332 10.04 10.80 -0.26
N GLY A 333 9.36 10.66 0.88
CA GLY A 333 7.90 10.59 0.92
C GLY A 333 7.21 11.96 0.81
N SER A 334 5.93 12.06 0.41
CA SER A 334 5.05 10.96 0.00
C SER A 334 5.07 10.73 -1.52
N GLY A 335 4.83 9.47 -1.93
CA GLY A 335 4.87 9.03 -3.34
C GLY A 335 3.95 9.76 -4.31
N MET A 336 2.89 10.39 -3.80
CA MET A 336 1.93 11.16 -4.61
C MET A 336 1.96 12.67 -4.36
N LEU A 337 2.98 13.16 -3.63
CA LEU A 337 3.10 14.57 -3.24
C LEU A 337 1.88 15.10 -2.47
N THR A 338 1.21 14.24 -1.71
CA THR A 338 0.10 14.62 -0.83
C THR A 338 0.61 15.35 0.42
N GLY A 339 1.82 15.02 0.86
CA GLY A 339 2.51 15.56 2.02
C GLY A 339 3.98 15.12 2.07
N GLY A 340 4.54 15.03 3.27
CA GLY A 340 5.85 14.42 3.51
C GLY A 340 7.07 15.31 3.19
N ARG A 341 8.24 14.67 3.26
CA ARG A 341 9.58 15.24 3.10
C ARG A 341 9.82 15.83 1.72
N MET A 342 9.34 15.20 0.66
CA MET A 342 9.51 15.61 -0.73
C MET A 342 8.99 17.03 -0.99
N LEU A 343 7.88 17.43 -0.35
CA LEU A 343 7.39 18.80 -0.47
C LEU A 343 8.38 19.85 0.09
N ASN A 344 9.20 19.50 1.08
CA ASN A 344 10.24 20.42 1.59
C ASN A 344 11.35 20.63 0.57
N TYR A 345 11.72 19.59 -0.19
CA TYR A 345 12.67 19.70 -1.30
C TYR A 345 12.08 20.53 -2.44
N LEU A 346 10.85 20.25 -2.84
CA LEU A 346 10.19 20.98 -3.93
C LEU A 346 9.98 22.46 -3.62
N GLU A 347 9.82 22.85 -2.34
CA GLU A 347 9.75 24.27 -1.97
C GLU A 347 11.00 25.06 -2.39
N THR A 348 12.19 24.43 -2.41
CA THR A 348 13.47 25.08 -2.75
C THR A 348 14.03 24.69 -4.11
N GLN A 349 13.64 23.54 -4.65
CA GLN A 349 14.28 22.93 -5.82
C GLN A 349 13.40 22.94 -7.08
N ALA A 350 12.10 23.24 -6.97
CA ALA A 350 11.13 23.14 -8.09
C ALA A 350 11.40 24.10 -9.25
N GLN A 351 12.12 25.20 -9.03
CA GLN A 351 12.42 26.21 -10.06
C GLN A 351 13.74 25.96 -10.81
N ASN A 352 14.45 24.87 -10.50
CA ASN A 352 15.70 24.56 -11.18
C ASN A 352 15.43 23.63 -12.38
N PRO A 353 15.54 24.11 -13.63
CA PRO A 353 15.25 23.31 -14.82
C PRO A 353 16.26 22.19 -15.07
N ASN A 354 17.42 22.22 -14.40
CA ASN A 354 18.37 21.12 -14.47
C ASN A 354 17.91 19.93 -13.63
N ASN A 355 17.05 20.12 -12.63
CA ASN A 355 16.58 19.02 -11.80
C ASN A 355 15.51 18.18 -12.53
N THR A 356 15.37 16.92 -12.11
CA THR A 356 14.33 15.99 -12.57
C THR A 356 13.49 15.53 -11.40
N LEU A 357 12.17 15.53 -11.57
CA LEU A 357 11.22 14.85 -10.70
C LEU A 357 10.75 13.57 -11.40
N LEU A 358 11.13 12.41 -10.86
CA LEU A 358 10.78 11.10 -11.40
C LEU A 358 9.66 10.45 -10.57
N PHE A 359 8.55 10.14 -11.23
CA PHE A 359 7.50 9.30 -10.67
C PHE A 359 7.72 7.82 -11.06
N VAL A 360 7.61 6.93 -10.07
CA VAL A 360 7.85 5.47 -10.20
C VAL A 360 6.66 4.65 -9.71
N GLY A 361 5.49 5.26 -9.58
CA GLY A 361 4.30 4.62 -9.05
C GLY A 361 3.05 5.40 -9.37
N TYR A 362 1.90 4.73 -9.27
CA TYR A 362 0.60 5.28 -9.63
C TYR A 362 0.32 6.62 -8.94
N GLN A 363 -0.21 7.57 -9.72
CA GLN A 363 -0.61 8.89 -9.24
C GLN A 363 -2.14 9.02 -9.30
N ALA A 364 -2.79 8.92 -8.15
CA ALA A 364 -4.25 8.99 -8.06
C ALA A 364 -4.79 10.36 -8.49
N GLU A 365 -6.03 10.37 -9.01
CA GLU A 365 -6.70 11.60 -9.44
C GLU A 365 -6.77 12.63 -8.31
N GLY A 366 -6.55 13.90 -8.65
CA GLY A 366 -6.59 15.01 -7.70
C GLY A 366 -5.34 15.17 -6.82
N THR A 367 -4.34 14.28 -6.94
CA THR A 367 -3.04 14.45 -6.27
C THR A 367 -2.18 15.50 -6.97
N ARG A 368 -1.18 16.02 -6.25
CA ARG A 368 -0.22 16.97 -6.85
C ARG A 368 0.68 16.28 -7.88
N GLY A 369 1.07 15.03 -7.64
CA GLY A 369 1.89 14.27 -8.58
C GLY A 369 1.17 14.07 -9.92
N ARG A 370 -0.11 13.68 -9.88
CA ARG A 370 -0.94 13.55 -11.09
C ARG A 370 -0.99 14.84 -11.91
N LYS A 371 -1.21 15.98 -11.26
CA LYS A 371 -1.26 17.29 -11.92
C LYS A 371 0.06 17.66 -12.62
N LEU A 372 1.19 17.37 -12.00
CA LEU A 372 2.50 17.61 -12.60
C LEU A 372 2.74 16.72 -13.84
N LEU A 373 2.32 15.46 -13.79
CA LEU A 373 2.35 14.56 -14.96
C LEU A 373 1.46 15.09 -16.11
N GLU A 374 0.33 15.70 -15.78
CA GLU A 374 -0.59 16.34 -16.74
C GLU A 374 -0.09 17.70 -17.27
N GLY A 375 1.06 18.18 -16.76
CA GLY A 375 1.75 19.35 -17.29
C GLY A 375 1.56 20.66 -16.50
N ASP A 376 0.96 20.62 -15.31
CA ASP A 376 0.86 21.79 -14.43
C ASP A 376 2.24 22.42 -14.18
N LYS A 377 2.31 23.74 -14.26
CA LYS A 377 3.54 24.53 -14.07
C LYS A 377 3.65 25.22 -12.72
N GLU A 378 2.73 24.92 -11.82
CA GLU A 378 2.72 25.43 -10.46
C GLU A 378 2.36 24.33 -9.46
N LEU A 379 3.03 24.34 -8.31
CA LEU A 379 2.82 23.38 -7.24
C LEU A 379 2.43 24.10 -5.95
N LYS A 380 1.33 23.68 -5.32
CA LYS A 380 0.95 24.23 -4.01
C LYS A 380 1.69 23.52 -2.88
N VAL A 381 2.68 24.17 -2.28
CA VAL A 381 3.48 23.66 -1.15
C VAL A 381 3.18 24.47 0.12
N TYR A 382 2.76 23.80 1.20
CA TYR A 382 2.43 24.42 2.49
C TYR A 382 1.55 25.69 2.42
N GLY A 383 0.59 25.71 1.49
CA GLY A 383 -0.35 26.82 1.31
C GLY A 383 0.11 27.89 0.29
N LYS A 384 1.35 27.82 -0.18
CA LYS A 384 1.93 28.75 -1.15
C LYS A 384 2.02 28.10 -2.54
N TRP A 385 1.83 28.88 -3.59
CA TRP A 385 2.10 28.42 -4.96
C TRP A 385 3.58 28.65 -5.29
N VAL A 386 4.22 27.62 -5.84
CA VAL A 386 5.62 27.61 -6.25
C VAL A 386 5.67 27.31 -7.75
N PRO A 387 6.34 28.13 -8.57
CA PRO A 387 6.59 27.80 -9.98
C PRO A 387 7.36 26.49 -10.12
N PHE A 388 7.02 25.70 -11.14
CA PHE A 388 7.59 24.38 -11.37
C PHE A 388 8.24 24.30 -12.76
N ASP A 389 9.56 24.30 -12.77
CA ASP A 389 10.40 24.32 -13.98
C ASP A 389 11.26 23.05 -14.15
N MET A 390 11.24 22.12 -13.18
CA MET A 390 11.95 20.84 -13.29
C MET A 390 11.45 20.01 -14.47
N GLU A 391 12.31 19.14 -14.99
CA GLU A 391 11.88 18.05 -15.87
C GLU A 391 11.00 17.07 -15.07
N VAL A 392 9.86 16.68 -15.63
CA VAL A 392 9.00 15.62 -15.06
C VAL A 392 9.17 14.36 -15.91
N ALA A 393 9.47 13.25 -15.25
CA ALA A 393 9.57 11.94 -15.87
C ALA A 393 8.67 10.94 -15.15
N GLU A 394 8.18 9.95 -15.88
CA GLU A 394 7.43 8.82 -15.36
C GLU A 394 8.04 7.53 -15.92
N ILE A 395 8.27 6.56 -15.05
CA ILE A 395 8.68 5.22 -15.44
C ILE A 395 7.63 4.24 -14.90
N GLU A 396 6.92 3.61 -15.84
CA GLU A 396 5.97 2.54 -15.57
C GLU A 396 6.69 1.20 -15.33
N GLY A 397 5.97 0.19 -14.85
CA GLY A 397 6.50 -1.17 -14.63
C GLY A 397 7.12 -1.42 -13.26
N LEU A 398 7.28 -0.37 -12.44
CA LEU A 398 7.72 -0.46 -11.05
C LEU A 398 6.53 -0.48 -10.08
N SER A 399 5.37 -1.01 -10.47
CA SER A 399 4.24 -1.18 -9.54
C SER A 399 4.44 -2.45 -8.71
N ALA A 400 4.02 -2.44 -7.45
CA ALA A 400 4.00 -3.64 -6.60
C ALA A 400 2.72 -4.48 -6.77
N HIS A 401 1.80 -4.05 -7.64
CA HIS A 401 0.59 -4.82 -7.94
C HIS A 401 0.76 -5.64 -9.20
N ALA A 402 0.13 -6.81 -9.21
CA ALA A 402 -0.04 -7.64 -10.38
C ALA A 402 -0.82 -6.89 -11.46
N ASP A 403 -0.36 -7.00 -12.71
CA ASP A 403 -1.13 -6.51 -13.85
C ASP A 403 -2.27 -7.46 -14.24
N HIS A 404 -3.03 -7.12 -15.27
CA HIS A 404 -4.13 -7.97 -15.72
C HIS A 404 -3.69 -9.40 -16.06
N ALA A 405 -2.56 -9.60 -16.75
CA ALA A 405 -2.10 -10.93 -17.12
C ALA A 405 -1.70 -11.74 -15.89
N GLU A 406 -1.04 -11.11 -14.92
CA GLU A 406 -0.63 -11.74 -13.67
C GLU A 406 -1.80 -12.04 -12.74
N LEU A 407 -2.81 -11.16 -12.66
CA LEU A 407 -4.04 -11.43 -11.91
C LEU A 407 -4.75 -12.67 -12.46
N MET A 408 -4.83 -12.78 -13.79
CA MET A 408 -5.37 -13.95 -14.46
C MET A 408 -4.52 -15.19 -14.15
N ASP A 409 -3.20 -15.11 -14.35
CA ASP A 409 -2.27 -16.19 -14.03
C ASP A 409 -2.34 -16.64 -12.56
N TRP A 410 -2.56 -15.73 -11.61
CA TRP A 410 -2.69 -16.04 -10.18
C TRP A 410 -3.89 -16.97 -9.88
N MET A 411 -4.98 -16.85 -10.65
CA MET A 411 -6.17 -17.72 -10.54
C MET A 411 -6.00 -19.08 -11.23
N ASP A 412 -4.98 -19.28 -12.06
CA ASP A 412 -4.85 -20.44 -12.95
C ASP A 412 -4.78 -21.81 -12.24
N LYS A 413 -4.36 -21.83 -10.96
CA LYS A 413 -4.24 -23.06 -10.16
C LYS A 413 -5.49 -23.43 -9.39
N ILE A 414 -6.55 -22.60 -9.42
CA ILE A 414 -7.81 -22.92 -8.77
C ILE A 414 -8.48 -24.07 -9.53
N LYS A 415 -8.64 -25.21 -8.87
CA LYS A 415 -9.09 -26.46 -9.52
C LYS A 415 -10.61 -26.58 -9.65
N ASN A 416 -11.35 -25.95 -8.73
CA ASN A 416 -12.80 -25.94 -8.76
C ASN A 416 -13.29 -24.63 -9.39
N LYS A 417 -14.42 -24.65 -10.11
CA LYS A 417 -15.10 -23.40 -10.46
C LYS A 417 -15.59 -22.75 -9.14
N PRO A 418 -15.18 -21.53 -8.79
CA PRO A 418 -15.74 -20.84 -7.64
C PRO A 418 -17.25 -20.64 -7.82
N GLU A 419 -17.99 -20.77 -6.73
CA GLU A 419 -19.44 -20.52 -6.69
C GLU A 419 -19.74 -19.03 -6.84
N ARG A 420 -18.90 -18.18 -6.23
CA ARG A 420 -18.96 -16.72 -6.29
C ARG A 420 -17.56 -16.13 -6.44
N ILE A 421 -17.41 -15.12 -7.27
CA ILE A 421 -16.18 -14.33 -7.41
C ILE A 421 -16.56 -12.86 -7.25
N PHE A 422 -15.95 -12.19 -6.29
CA PHE A 422 -16.10 -10.76 -6.04
C PHE A 422 -14.84 -10.04 -6.47
N ILE A 423 -14.99 -9.10 -7.39
CA ILE A 423 -13.92 -8.22 -7.85
C ILE A 423 -13.94 -6.97 -6.98
N VAL A 424 -12.91 -6.81 -6.18
CA VAL A 424 -12.78 -5.75 -5.17
C VAL A 424 -11.51 -4.95 -5.43
N HIS A 425 -11.27 -3.92 -4.63
CA HIS A 425 -10.00 -3.16 -4.63
C HIS A 425 -9.59 -2.69 -6.04
N GLY A 426 -10.46 -1.90 -6.66
CA GLY A 426 -10.29 -1.44 -8.04
C GLY A 426 -11.27 -0.33 -8.38
N GLU A 427 -10.87 0.52 -9.32
CA GLU A 427 -11.79 1.46 -9.97
C GLU A 427 -12.74 0.70 -10.90
N LYS A 428 -13.86 1.34 -11.26
CA LYS A 428 -14.93 0.70 -12.03
C LYS A 428 -14.41 0.10 -13.34
N GLU A 429 -13.64 0.87 -14.11
CA GLU A 429 -13.12 0.46 -15.40
C GLU A 429 -12.20 -0.76 -15.28
N SER A 430 -11.33 -0.77 -14.26
CA SER A 430 -10.41 -1.88 -14.02
C SER A 430 -11.13 -3.14 -13.54
N ALA A 431 -12.13 -2.99 -12.67
CA ALA A 431 -12.96 -4.09 -12.21
C ALA A 431 -13.77 -4.72 -13.37
N GLU A 432 -14.39 -3.90 -14.22
CA GLU A 432 -15.13 -4.35 -15.41
C GLU A 432 -14.22 -5.05 -16.43
N ALA A 433 -13.01 -4.53 -16.65
CA ALA A 433 -12.03 -5.17 -17.53
C ALA A 433 -11.58 -6.53 -16.99
N LEU A 434 -11.32 -6.66 -15.68
CA LEU A 434 -11.00 -7.94 -15.05
C LEU A 434 -12.18 -8.92 -15.12
N GLN A 435 -13.40 -8.45 -14.87
CA GLN A 435 -14.63 -9.25 -14.97
C GLN A 435 -14.75 -9.89 -16.36
N LYS A 436 -14.54 -9.09 -17.41
CA LYS A 436 -14.54 -9.56 -18.79
C LYS A 436 -13.43 -10.60 -19.01
N GLY A 437 -12.20 -10.31 -18.56
CA GLY A 437 -11.07 -11.23 -18.69
C GLY A 437 -11.32 -12.60 -18.03
N ILE A 438 -11.89 -12.61 -16.81
CA ILE A 438 -12.29 -13.82 -16.08
C ILE A 438 -13.31 -14.63 -16.88
N LYS A 439 -14.33 -13.96 -17.43
CA LYS A 439 -15.37 -14.63 -18.22
C LYS A 439 -14.81 -15.24 -19.50
N GLU A 440 -13.96 -14.51 -20.22
CA GLU A 440 -13.39 -14.95 -21.50
C GLU A 440 -12.38 -16.09 -21.34
N THR A 441 -11.59 -16.08 -20.26
CA THR A 441 -10.50 -17.04 -20.05
C THR A 441 -10.96 -18.30 -19.33
N TYR A 442 -11.76 -18.16 -18.28
CA TYR A 442 -12.17 -19.29 -17.42
C TYR A 442 -13.64 -19.69 -17.58
N GLY A 443 -14.46 -18.86 -18.24
CA GLY A 443 -15.90 -19.06 -18.31
C GLY A 443 -16.61 -18.86 -16.96
N TRP A 444 -15.92 -18.30 -15.96
CA TRP A 444 -16.45 -18.04 -14.63
C TRP A 444 -17.23 -16.73 -14.62
N ASP A 445 -18.25 -16.67 -13.77
CA ASP A 445 -19.05 -15.47 -13.55
C ASP A 445 -18.47 -14.76 -12.33
N ALA A 446 -18.27 -13.44 -12.45
CA ALA A 446 -17.73 -12.60 -11.39
C ALA A 446 -18.60 -11.36 -11.22
N GLU A 447 -18.64 -10.85 -10.00
CA GLU A 447 -19.51 -9.75 -9.58
C GLU A 447 -18.66 -8.60 -9.04
N ILE A 448 -19.10 -7.37 -9.30
CA ILE A 448 -18.51 -6.16 -8.71
C ILE A 448 -19.48 -5.70 -7.62
N PRO A 449 -19.15 -5.94 -6.34
CA PRO A 449 -20.02 -5.59 -5.23
C PRO A 449 -20.12 -4.08 -5.06
N GLN A 450 -21.21 -3.62 -4.45
CA GLN A 450 -21.38 -2.21 -4.07
C GLN A 450 -21.06 -2.03 -2.59
N LEU A 451 -20.61 -0.82 -2.24
CA LEU A 451 -20.33 -0.49 -0.84
C LEU A 451 -21.60 -0.65 0.02
N TYR A 452 -21.43 -1.32 1.16
CA TYR A 452 -22.46 -1.65 2.16
C TYR A 452 -23.51 -2.68 1.73
N THR A 453 -23.36 -3.35 0.59
CA THR A 453 -24.21 -4.51 0.29
C THR A 453 -23.85 -5.71 1.16
N ILE A 454 -24.84 -6.58 1.30
CA ILE A 454 -24.72 -7.86 2.00
C ILE A 454 -25.05 -8.95 0.98
N GLU A 455 -24.08 -9.83 0.75
CA GLU A 455 -24.25 -10.99 -0.13
C GLU A 455 -24.36 -12.26 0.71
N GLU A 456 -25.40 -13.05 0.46
CA GLU A 456 -25.61 -14.33 1.13
C GLU A 456 -24.90 -15.45 0.33
N ILE A 457 -24.20 -16.33 1.05
CA ILE A 457 -23.52 -17.51 0.53
C ILE A 457 -24.15 -18.74 1.19
N GLU A 458 -24.65 -19.66 0.36
CA GLU A 458 -25.34 -20.91 0.79
C GLU A 458 -24.40 -22.08 1.07
#